data_AF-A0A448L3C0-F1
#
_entry.id   AF-A0A448L3C0-F1
#
_cell.length_a   1.000
_cell.length_b   1.000
_cell.length_c   1.000
_cell.angle_alpha   90.00
_cell.angle_beta   90.00
_cell.angle_gamma   90.00
#
_symmetry.space_group_name_H-M   'P 1'
#
loop_
_entity.id
_entity.type
_entity.pdbx_description
1 polymer ?
#
loop_
_entity_poly.entity_id
_entity_poly.type
_entity_poly.pdbx_seq_one_letter_code
_entity_poly.pdbx_strand_id
1 'polypeptide(L)'
;MGGTRLVTRLAKDLKEERSHSFSLSADLYQTIGSVQTNFLVEAFYTHLTDVFALKALNEKDSEGNSVQERYNGSGAKVFGLNLEGKAAFTSWFQLQAGLTLQRSLYDEPLEWDEKAPKVKKMMRTPSVYGYFTASLTPFKNFSASLSGNYTGKMLVGHAEHTLENDTVVDPEAVNTPSFFVLNTKVAYDIPISNYVKLQVNGGVQNLTNAYQKDFDKGWGRDSAYIYGPGLPRCFFAGIKIIY
;
A
#
# COMPACT_ATOMS: atom_id res chain seq x y z
N MET A 1 18.27 -4.85 22.88
CA MET A 1 17.62 -5.51 21.73
C MET A 1 16.90 -6.72 22.27
N GLY A 2 15.58 -6.76 22.29
CA GLY A 2 14.87 -7.87 22.94
C GLY A 2 13.43 -7.96 22.49
N GLY A 3 13.21 -8.35 21.23
CA GLY A 3 11.91 -8.88 20.84
C GLY A 3 11.82 -10.30 21.37
N THR A 4 11.09 -10.51 22.48
CA THR A 4 10.74 -11.87 22.90
C THR A 4 10.05 -12.55 21.73
N ARG A 5 10.54 -13.73 21.33
CA ARG A 5 9.95 -14.47 20.21
C ARG A 5 8.47 -14.72 20.49
N LEU A 6 7.65 -14.52 19.47
CA LEU A 6 6.21 -14.72 19.54
C LEU A 6 5.86 -15.98 18.75
N VAL A 7 5.28 -16.97 19.44
CA VAL A 7 4.96 -18.29 18.87
C VAL A 7 3.47 -18.39 18.64
N THR A 8 3.08 -18.69 17.40
CA THR A 8 1.67 -18.86 17.02
C THR A 8 1.24 -20.31 17.19
N ARG A 9 0.20 -20.56 18.00
CA ARG A 9 -0.52 -21.83 18.10
C ARG A 9 -1.85 -21.74 17.38
N LEU A 10 -2.33 -22.87 16.86
CA LEU A 10 -3.66 -22.94 16.22
C LEU A 10 -4.69 -23.37 17.27
N ALA A 11 -5.86 -22.73 17.26
CA ALA A 11 -7.00 -23.18 18.05
C ALA A 11 -7.39 -24.62 17.66
N LYS A 12 -7.88 -25.41 18.62
CA LYS A 12 -8.23 -26.82 18.41
C LYS A 12 -9.32 -27.03 17.36
N ASP A 13 -10.21 -26.06 17.22
CA ASP A 13 -11.35 -26.03 16.32
C ASP A 13 -11.16 -25.06 15.15
N LEU A 14 -9.90 -24.67 14.86
CA LEU A 14 -9.58 -23.78 13.75
C LEU A 14 -10.06 -24.38 12.42
N LYS A 15 -10.94 -23.65 11.75
CA LYS A 15 -11.43 -23.94 10.40
C LYS A 15 -10.70 -23.09 9.38
N GLU A 16 -10.71 -23.54 8.13
CA GLU A 16 -10.18 -22.75 7.01
C GLU A 16 -11.02 -21.48 6.80
N GLU A 17 -10.35 -20.33 6.68
CA GLU A 17 -10.99 -19.09 6.22
C GLU A 17 -11.47 -19.27 4.77
N ARG A 18 -12.70 -18.85 4.46
CA ARG A 18 -13.28 -18.96 3.11
C ARG A 18 -13.72 -17.61 2.58
N SER A 19 -13.58 -17.41 1.27
CA SER A 19 -13.97 -16.19 0.57
C SER A 19 -14.99 -16.48 -0.52
N HIS A 20 -16.09 -15.73 -0.52
CA HIS A 20 -17.08 -15.71 -1.60
C HIS A 20 -17.04 -14.34 -2.27
N SER A 21 -16.58 -14.30 -3.53
CA SER A 21 -16.38 -13.07 -4.27
C SER A 21 -17.28 -12.97 -5.50
N PHE A 22 -17.80 -11.78 -5.74
CA PHE A 22 -18.55 -11.40 -6.93
C PHE A 22 -17.92 -10.13 -7.52
N SER A 23 -17.67 -10.12 -8.83
CA SER A 23 -17.18 -8.95 -9.55
C SER A 23 -17.99 -8.70 -10.83
N LEU A 24 -18.13 -7.43 -11.17
CA LEU A 24 -18.79 -6.97 -12.39
C LEU A 24 -17.90 -5.90 -13.02
N SER A 25 -17.46 -6.13 -14.26
CA SER A 25 -16.58 -5.21 -14.97
C SER A 25 -17.15 -4.80 -16.33
N ALA A 26 -16.89 -3.56 -16.73
CA ALA A 26 -17.14 -3.05 -18.07
C ALA A 26 -15.84 -2.41 -18.60
N ASP A 27 -15.40 -2.88 -19.76
CA ASP A 27 -14.19 -2.40 -20.44
C ASP A 27 -14.59 -1.72 -21.76
N LEU A 28 -14.26 -0.44 -21.89
CA LEU A 28 -14.66 0.40 -23.01
C LEU A 28 -13.44 0.90 -23.77
N TYR A 29 -13.38 0.58 -25.06
CA TYR A 29 -12.39 1.13 -25.99
C TYR A 29 -13.07 2.14 -26.90
N GLN A 30 -12.56 3.37 -26.91
CA GLN A 30 -13.10 4.44 -27.72
C GLN A 30 -11.98 5.24 -28.36
N THR A 31 -12.17 5.66 -29.61
CA THR A 31 -11.30 6.61 -30.29
C THR A 31 -12.04 7.91 -30.47
N ILE A 32 -11.59 8.97 -29.77
CA ILE A 32 -12.20 10.30 -29.83
C ILE A 32 -11.26 11.21 -30.62
N GLY A 33 -11.57 11.43 -31.90
CA GLY A 33 -10.68 12.13 -32.82
C GLY A 33 -9.38 11.34 -33.01
N SER A 34 -8.24 11.94 -32.63
CA SER A 34 -6.92 11.28 -32.66
C SER A 34 -6.55 10.56 -31.37
N VAL A 35 -7.39 10.66 -30.33
CA VAL A 35 -7.08 10.12 -28.99
C VAL A 35 -7.62 8.70 -28.87
N GLN A 36 -6.74 7.74 -28.63
CA GLN A 36 -7.13 6.37 -28.29
C GLN A 36 -7.32 6.27 -26.78
N THR A 37 -8.50 5.84 -26.36
CA THR A 37 -8.86 5.72 -24.95
C THR A 37 -9.31 4.31 -24.62
N ASN A 38 -8.96 3.88 -23.43
CA ASN A 38 -9.49 2.70 -22.78
C ASN A 38 -9.96 3.09 -21.38
N PHE A 39 -11.12 2.61 -20.99
CA PHE A 39 -11.69 2.85 -19.67
C PHE A 39 -12.33 1.59 -19.13
N LEU A 40 -11.81 1.12 -17.99
CA LEU A 40 -12.28 -0.04 -17.25
C LEU A 40 -12.96 0.44 -15.96
N VAL A 41 -14.16 -0.05 -15.73
CA VAL A 41 -14.85 0.06 -14.44
C VAL A 41 -15.11 -1.34 -13.92
N GLU A 42 -14.69 -1.62 -12.69
CA GLU A 42 -14.94 -2.88 -12.01
C GLU A 42 -15.55 -2.62 -10.64
N ALA A 43 -16.69 -3.24 -10.35
CA ALA A 43 -17.23 -3.36 -9.02
C ALA A 43 -16.90 -4.74 -8.45
N PHE A 44 -16.52 -4.79 -7.18
CA PHE A 44 -16.24 -6.05 -6.50
C PHE A 44 -16.89 -6.09 -5.12
N TYR A 45 -17.25 -7.30 -4.71
CA TYR A 45 -17.78 -7.62 -3.40
C TYR A 45 -17.23 -8.98 -2.97
N THR A 46 -16.63 -9.04 -1.80
CA THR A 46 -16.10 -10.26 -1.19
C THR A 46 -16.64 -10.37 0.22
N HIS A 47 -17.22 -11.53 0.51
CA HIS A 47 -17.62 -11.95 1.86
C HIS A 47 -16.66 -13.03 2.36
N LEU A 48 -16.03 -12.77 3.50
CA LEU A 48 -15.10 -13.66 4.18
C LEU A 48 -15.80 -14.30 5.37
N THR A 49 -15.70 -15.63 5.49
CA THR A 49 -16.17 -16.38 6.65
C THR A 49 -14.98 -17.00 7.38
N ASP A 50 -15.13 -17.17 8.69
CA ASP A 50 -14.12 -17.80 9.56
C ASP A 50 -12.75 -17.07 9.51
N VAL A 51 -12.78 -15.73 9.48
CA VAL A 51 -11.57 -14.89 9.31
C VAL A 51 -10.53 -15.20 10.38
N PHE A 52 -9.27 -15.37 10.00
CA PHE A 52 -8.21 -15.59 10.97
C PHE A 52 -7.95 -14.33 11.80
N ALA A 53 -8.04 -14.49 13.11
CA ALA A 53 -7.66 -13.49 14.09
C ALA A 53 -6.58 -14.05 15.03
N LEU A 54 -5.83 -13.15 15.66
CA LEU A 54 -4.81 -13.47 16.64
C LEU A 54 -5.22 -12.88 17.98
N LYS A 55 -5.10 -13.66 19.05
CA LYS A 55 -5.17 -13.17 20.42
C LYS A 55 -3.93 -13.64 21.17
N ALA A 56 -3.41 -12.81 22.05
CA ALA A 56 -2.34 -13.24 22.95
C ALA A 56 -2.89 -14.30 23.91
N LEU A 57 -2.04 -15.24 24.31
CA LEU A 57 -2.35 -16.15 25.41
C LEU A 57 -1.49 -15.75 26.61
N ASN A 58 -2.07 -15.79 27.80
CA ASN A 58 -1.36 -15.60 29.07
C ASN A 58 -0.56 -16.86 29.46
N GLU A 59 0.23 -17.39 28.52
CA GLU A 59 1.09 -18.54 28.71
C GLU A 59 2.42 -18.36 27.96
N LYS A 60 3.46 -19.06 28.43
CA LYS A 60 4.74 -19.15 27.76
C LYS A 60 4.95 -20.57 27.23
N ASP A 61 5.68 -20.69 26.12
CA ASP A 61 6.11 -22.00 25.65
C ASP A 61 7.26 -22.57 26.50
N SER A 62 7.70 -23.78 26.18
CA SER A 62 8.80 -24.47 26.84
C SER A 62 10.14 -23.74 26.75
N GLU A 63 10.29 -22.79 25.83
CA GLU A 63 11.48 -21.96 25.66
C GLU A 63 11.33 -20.57 26.33
N GLY A 64 10.19 -20.30 26.99
CA GLY A 64 9.91 -19.04 27.66
C GLY A 64 9.40 -17.92 26.73
N ASN A 65 9.05 -18.26 25.49
CA ASN A 65 8.53 -17.33 24.49
C ASN A 65 7.05 -17.01 24.75
N SER A 66 6.61 -15.82 24.34
CA SER A 66 5.19 -15.44 24.38
C SER A 66 4.41 -16.24 23.34
N VAL A 67 3.20 -16.64 23.68
CA VAL A 67 2.33 -17.43 22.80
C VAL A 67 1.12 -16.60 22.37
N GLN A 68 0.77 -16.70 21.09
CA GLN A 68 -0.50 -16.21 20.57
C GLN A 68 -1.29 -17.35 19.93
N GLU A 69 -2.62 -17.30 20.03
CA GLU A 69 -3.51 -18.26 19.39
C GLU A 69 -4.10 -17.64 18.13
N ARG A 70 -4.00 -18.37 17.01
CA ARG A 70 -4.80 -18.13 15.81
C ARG A 70 -6.12 -18.85 15.95
N TYR A 71 -7.21 -18.10 15.83
CA TYR A 71 -8.58 -18.58 15.92
C TYR A 71 -9.44 -17.99 14.79
N ASN A 72 -10.63 -18.53 14.56
CA ASN A 72 -11.59 -17.94 13.63
C ASN A 72 -12.37 -16.82 14.33
N GLY A 73 -12.13 -15.58 13.92
CA GLY A 73 -12.90 -14.40 14.29
C GLY A 73 -14.19 -14.23 13.48
N SER A 74 -14.83 -13.06 13.62
CA SER A 74 -16.05 -12.74 12.86
C SER A 74 -15.78 -12.70 11.35
N GLY A 75 -16.82 -12.90 10.55
CA GLY A 75 -16.76 -12.67 9.11
C GLY A 75 -16.34 -11.23 8.76
N ALA A 76 -16.07 -11.00 7.47
CA ALA A 76 -15.74 -9.67 6.96
C ALA A 76 -16.30 -9.44 5.56
N LYS A 77 -16.53 -8.18 5.22
CA LYS A 77 -17.02 -7.73 3.93
C LYS A 77 -16.05 -6.71 3.36
N VAL A 78 -15.61 -6.97 2.14
CA VAL A 78 -14.75 -6.09 1.36
C VAL A 78 -15.46 -5.78 0.05
N PHE A 79 -15.70 -4.51 -0.22
CA PHE A 79 -16.36 -4.11 -1.47
C PHE A 79 -15.86 -2.78 -1.96
N GLY A 80 -15.99 -2.55 -3.25
CA GLY A 80 -15.43 -1.35 -3.85
C GLY A 80 -15.66 -1.23 -5.34
N LEU A 81 -15.06 -0.17 -5.86
CA LEU A 81 -15.02 0.20 -7.26
C LEU A 81 -13.56 0.43 -7.65
N ASN A 82 -13.15 -0.16 -8.76
CA ASN A 82 -11.90 0.13 -9.43
C ASN A 82 -12.21 0.84 -10.76
N LEU A 83 -11.60 2.00 -10.97
CA LEU A 83 -11.71 2.80 -12.18
C LEU A 83 -10.33 2.91 -12.78
N GLU A 84 -10.13 2.44 -14.00
CA GLU A 84 -8.85 2.58 -14.71
C GLU A 84 -9.07 3.21 -16.08
N GLY A 85 -8.25 4.20 -16.41
CA GLY A 85 -8.30 4.91 -17.67
C GLY A 85 -6.92 4.99 -18.29
N LYS A 86 -6.85 4.76 -19.60
CA LYS A 86 -5.66 4.96 -20.42
C LYS A 86 -6.03 5.83 -21.60
N ALA A 87 -5.21 6.83 -21.88
CA ALA A 87 -5.36 7.73 -23.01
C ALA A 87 -4.01 7.95 -23.70
N ALA A 88 -3.96 7.66 -25.00
CA ALA A 88 -2.88 8.08 -25.88
C ALA A 88 -3.36 9.31 -26.66
N PHE A 89 -2.95 10.50 -26.20
CA PHE A 89 -3.40 11.77 -26.76
C PHE A 89 -2.72 12.10 -28.08
N THR A 90 -1.40 11.87 -28.13
CA THR A 90 -0.54 12.10 -29.29
C THR A 90 0.55 11.03 -29.35
N SER A 91 1.38 11.04 -30.38
CA SER A 91 2.59 10.21 -30.45
C SER A 91 3.60 10.52 -29.33
N TRP A 92 3.50 11.71 -28.70
CA TRP A 92 4.43 12.17 -27.68
C TRP A 92 3.86 12.20 -26.27
N PHE A 93 2.56 11.92 -26.06
CA PHE A 93 1.95 11.96 -24.73
C PHE A 93 0.94 10.84 -24.50
N GLN A 94 1.19 10.09 -23.43
CA GLN A 94 0.31 9.03 -22.93
C GLN A 94 0.09 9.19 -21.43
N LEU A 95 -1.14 8.92 -20.99
CA LEU A 95 -1.53 8.92 -19.59
C LEU A 95 -2.27 7.62 -19.28
N GLN A 96 -1.94 7.01 -18.16
CA GLN A 96 -2.73 5.95 -17.53
C GLN A 96 -2.98 6.35 -16.08
N ALA A 97 -4.19 6.15 -15.59
CA ALA A 97 -4.54 6.43 -14.21
C ALA A 97 -5.54 5.41 -13.70
N GLY A 98 -5.42 5.04 -12.43
CA GLY A 98 -6.33 4.15 -11.73
C GLY A 98 -6.76 4.73 -10.40
N LEU A 99 -7.99 4.43 -9.98
CA LEU A 99 -8.56 4.80 -8.70
C LEU A 99 -9.38 3.63 -8.15
N THR A 100 -9.00 3.15 -6.97
CA THR A 100 -9.73 2.14 -6.21
C THR A 100 -10.38 2.79 -5.00
N LEU A 101 -11.70 2.70 -4.92
CA LEU A 101 -12.51 3.07 -3.76
C LEU A 101 -12.95 1.79 -3.09
N GLN A 102 -12.54 1.55 -1.84
CA GLN A 102 -12.81 0.31 -1.14
C GLN A 102 -13.29 0.56 0.29
N ARG A 103 -14.15 -0.34 0.77
CA ARG A 103 -14.52 -0.43 2.18
C ARG A 103 -14.35 -1.87 2.65
N SER A 104 -13.62 -2.02 3.74
CA SER A 104 -13.28 -3.31 4.35
C SER A 104 -13.67 -3.28 5.83
N LEU A 105 -14.68 -4.08 6.19
CA LEU A 105 -15.25 -4.13 7.52
C LEU A 105 -15.39 -5.58 7.98
N TYR A 106 -15.04 -5.85 9.24
CA TYR A 106 -15.51 -7.03 9.94
C TYR A 106 -17.03 -6.95 10.15
N ASP A 107 -17.69 -8.09 10.29
CA ASP A 107 -19.12 -8.15 10.61
C ASP A 107 -19.39 -7.67 12.03
N GLU A 108 -18.50 -8.01 12.96
CA GLU A 108 -18.49 -7.56 14.35
C GLU A 108 -17.18 -6.80 14.67
N PRO A 109 -17.16 -5.91 15.67
CA PRO A 109 -15.92 -5.27 16.10
C PRO A 109 -14.88 -6.30 16.54
N LEU A 110 -13.73 -6.31 15.85
CA LEU A 110 -12.62 -7.21 16.14
C LEU A 110 -11.70 -6.60 17.20
N GLU A 111 -11.27 -7.44 18.13
CA GLU A 111 -10.21 -7.15 19.09
C GLU A 111 -8.86 -7.38 18.40
N TRP A 112 -8.07 -6.33 18.26
CA TRP A 112 -6.73 -6.39 17.66
C TRP A 112 -5.61 -6.27 18.69
N ASP A 113 -5.95 -5.77 19.88
CA ASP A 113 -5.13 -5.70 21.09
C ASP A 113 -6.08 -5.77 22.30
N GLU A 114 -5.68 -6.46 23.38
CA GLU A 114 -6.50 -6.69 24.57
C GLU A 114 -6.85 -5.41 25.33
N LYS A 115 -5.97 -4.39 25.27
CA LYS A 115 -6.15 -3.11 25.97
C LYS A 115 -6.72 -2.03 25.06
N ALA A 116 -6.82 -2.28 23.76
CA ALA A 116 -7.35 -1.31 22.80
C ALA A 116 -8.86 -1.48 22.55
N PRO A 117 -9.57 -0.40 22.19
CA PRO A 117 -10.95 -0.51 21.71
C PRO A 117 -11.06 -1.41 20.48
N LYS A 118 -12.12 -2.23 20.45
CA LYS A 118 -12.44 -3.07 19.28
C LYS A 118 -12.78 -2.21 18.08
N VAL A 119 -12.34 -2.64 16.90
CA VAL A 119 -12.54 -1.90 15.65
C VAL A 119 -13.25 -2.76 14.62
N LYS A 120 -14.21 -2.15 13.92
CA LYS A 120 -14.90 -2.81 12.81
C LYS A 120 -14.15 -2.67 11.49
N LYS A 121 -13.36 -1.61 11.32
CA LYS A 121 -12.58 -1.36 10.09
C LYS A 121 -11.33 -2.23 10.10
N MET A 122 -11.04 -2.88 8.98
CA MET A 122 -9.79 -3.63 8.82
C MET A 122 -8.60 -2.67 8.90
N MET A 123 -7.61 -3.04 9.72
CA MET A 123 -6.37 -2.27 9.87
C MET A 123 -5.57 -2.29 8.55
N ARG A 124 -4.73 -1.28 8.36
CA ARG A 124 -3.82 -1.10 7.21
C ARG A 124 -4.50 -1.21 5.85
N THR A 125 -5.79 -0.90 5.80
CA THR A 125 -6.61 -0.94 4.59
C THR A 125 -7.15 0.46 4.26
N PRO A 126 -6.49 1.21 3.36
CA PRO A 126 -6.95 2.53 2.95
C PRO A 126 -8.25 2.41 2.17
N SER A 127 -9.16 3.37 2.37
CA SER A 127 -10.45 3.37 1.68
C SER A 127 -10.38 3.95 0.26
N VAL A 128 -9.27 4.60 -0.07
CA VAL A 128 -9.00 5.20 -1.38
C VAL A 128 -7.55 4.93 -1.71
N TYR A 129 -7.31 4.34 -2.88
CA TYR A 129 -6.00 4.19 -3.48
C TYR A 129 -6.05 4.68 -4.91
N GLY A 130 -5.00 5.31 -5.40
CA GLY A 130 -4.96 5.71 -6.80
C GLY A 130 -3.54 5.80 -7.31
N TYR A 131 -3.39 5.68 -8.63
CA TYR A 131 -2.11 5.85 -9.28
C TYR A 131 -2.29 6.59 -10.60
N PHE A 132 -1.20 7.18 -11.10
CA PHE A 132 -1.10 7.55 -12.50
C PHE A 132 0.31 7.38 -13.02
N THR A 133 0.43 7.20 -14.33
CA THR A 133 1.68 7.24 -15.08
C THR A 133 1.48 8.12 -16.31
N ALA A 134 2.39 9.05 -16.51
CA ALA A 134 2.42 9.93 -17.66
C ALA A 134 3.76 9.74 -18.37
N SER A 135 3.72 9.47 -19.67
CA SER A 135 4.89 9.30 -20.53
C SER A 135 4.90 10.41 -21.58
N LEU A 136 6.02 11.14 -21.66
CA LEU A 136 6.21 12.26 -22.56
C LEU A 136 7.46 12.06 -23.42
N THR A 137 7.34 12.19 -24.73
CA THR A 137 8.46 12.18 -25.70
C THR A 137 8.38 13.41 -26.61
N PRO A 138 8.44 14.63 -26.05
CA PRO A 138 8.14 15.89 -26.76
C PRO A 138 9.05 16.18 -27.95
N PHE A 139 10.27 15.63 -27.97
CA PHE A 139 11.20 15.76 -29.09
C PHE A 139 12.08 14.51 -29.19
N LYS A 140 12.74 14.36 -30.35
CA LYS A 140 13.58 13.21 -30.67
C LYS A 140 14.64 12.99 -29.59
N ASN A 141 14.83 11.73 -29.22
CA ASN A 141 15.80 11.24 -28.22
C ASN A 141 15.54 11.67 -26.78
N PHE A 142 14.48 12.43 -26.49
CA PHE A 142 14.14 12.81 -25.12
C PHE A 142 12.90 12.06 -24.65
N SER A 143 12.95 11.59 -23.41
CA SER A 143 11.79 11.04 -22.73
C SER A 143 11.71 11.56 -21.30
N ALA A 144 10.49 11.82 -20.87
CA ALA A 144 10.17 12.12 -19.48
C ALA A 144 9.03 11.21 -19.04
N SER A 145 9.08 10.76 -17.80
CA SER A 145 7.97 10.07 -17.17
C SER A 145 7.67 10.65 -15.80
N LEU A 146 6.39 10.76 -15.50
CA LEU A 146 5.88 11.06 -14.18
C LEU A 146 5.05 9.87 -13.71
N SER A 147 5.14 9.53 -12.44
CA SER A 147 4.19 8.61 -11.84
C SER A 147 3.78 9.08 -10.46
N GLY A 148 2.51 8.94 -10.13
CA GLY A 148 1.97 9.28 -8.83
C GLY A 148 1.31 8.08 -8.19
N ASN A 149 1.45 7.94 -6.87
CA ASN A 149 0.65 7.03 -6.07
C ASN A 149 -0.01 7.82 -4.94
N TYR A 150 -1.31 7.66 -4.78
CA TYR A 150 -2.09 8.22 -3.69
C TYR A 150 -2.59 7.10 -2.79
N THR A 151 -2.30 7.22 -1.49
CA THR A 151 -2.79 6.32 -0.45
C THR A 151 -3.63 7.14 0.52
N GLY A 152 -4.92 6.83 0.60
CA GLY A 152 -5.84 7.48 1.52
C GLY A 152 -5.58 7.10 2.98
N LYS A 153 -6.34 7.73 3.88
CA LYS A 153 -6.26 7.46 5.32
C LYS A 153 -6.65 6.00 5.62
N MET A 154 -5.92 5.38 6.54
CA MET A 154 -6.18 4.02 7.02
C MET A 154 -6.00 3.95 8.53
N LEU A 155 -6.57 2.92 9.15
CA LEU A 155 -6.40 2.67 10.57
C LEU A 155 -5.15 1.81 10.77
N VAL A 156 -4.26 2.18 11.68
CA VAL A 156 -3.05 1.43 12.01
C VAL A 156 -3.02 1.24 13.52
N GLY A 157 -2.83 0.00 13.96
CA GLY A 157 -2.58 -0.28 15.37
C GLY A 157 -1.21 0.25 15.78
N HIS A 158 -1.18 1.02 16.86
CA HIS A 158 0.00 1.42 17.60
C HIS A 158 -0.02 0.63 18.89
N ALA A 159 0.89 -0.34 19.02
CA ALA A 159 0.95 -1.19 20.20
C ALA A 159 1.42 -0.39 21.43
N GLU A 160 1.27 -0.99 22.61
CA GLU A 160 1.85 -0.44 23.83
C GLU A 160 3.35 -0.19 23.65
N HIS A 161 3.77 1.04 23.95
CA HIS A 161 5.17 1.46 23.78
C HIS A 161 5.57 2.40 24.91
N THR A 162 6.88 2.56 25.09
CA THR A 162 7.46 3.45 26.10
C THR A 162 8.25 4.55 25.41
N LEU A 163 7.91 5.80 25.74
CA LEU A 163 8.58 7.00 25.25
C LEU A 163 9.96 7.17 25.90
N GLU A 164 10.82 8.01 25.33
CA GLU A 164 12.17 8.26 25.86
C GLU A 164 12.19 8.88 27.27
N ASN A 165 11.07 9.43 27.73
CA ASN A 165 10.88 9.96 29.07
C ASN A 165 10.26 8.93 30.06
N ASP A 166 10.36 7.64 29.74
CA ASP A 166 9.80 6.50 30.51
C ASP A 166 8.27 6.51 30.69
N THR A 167 7.54 7.31 29.89
CA THR A 167 6.07 7.28 29.88
C THR A 167 5.59 6.10 29.05
N VAL A 168 4.75 5.23 29.65
CA VAL A 168 4.06 4.14 28.96
C VAL A 168 2.80 4.68 28.28
N VAL A 169 2.63 4.36 27.01
CA VAL A 169 1.46 4.72 26.20
C VAL A 169 0.68 3.45 25.90
N ASP A 170 -0.61 3.47 26.24
CA ASP A 170 -1.53 2.37 25.97
C ASP A 170 -1.76 2.19 24.46
N PRO A 171 -2.09 0.96 24.00
CA PRO A 171 -2.26 0.68 22.59
C PRO A 171 -3.49 1.40 22.02
N GLU A 172 -3.33 1.99 20.83
CA GLU A 172 -4.37 2.75 20.17
C GLU A 172 -4.46 2.52 18.66
N ALA A 173 -5.65 2.74 18.11
CA ALA A 173 -5.88 2.64 16.68
C ALA A 173 -5.79 4.04 16.05
N VAL A 174 -4.65 4.33 15.42
CA VAL A 174 -4.35 5.65 14.84
C VAL A 174 -4.84 5.74 13.40
N ASN A 175 -5.46 6.87 13.05
CA ASN A 175 -5.86 7.15 11.68
C ASN A 175 -4.75 7.90 10.95
N THR A 176 -4.12 7.25 9.97
CA THR A 176 -2.97 7.82 9.28
C THR A 176 -3.38 9.04 8.45
N PRO A 177 -2.46 9.99 8.19
CA PRO A 177 -2.62 10.93 7.10
C PRO A 177 -2.72 10.20 5.75
N SER A 178 -3.17 10.91 4.72
CA SER A 178 -3.03 10.46 3.34
C SER A 178 -1.64 10.79 2.81
N PHE A 179 -1.16 9.97 1.88
CA PHE A 179 0.15 10.13 1.25
C PHE A 179 -0.01 10.26 -0.26
N PHE A 180 0.71 11.20 -0.85
CA PHE A 180 0.85 11.31 -2.29
C PHE A 180 2.33 11.29 -2.64
N VAL A 181 2.76 10.24 -3.34
CA VAL A 181 4.15 10.04 -3.78
C VAL A 181 4.23 10.36 -5.27
N LEU A 182 4.96 11.41 -5.61
CA LEU A 182 5.24 11.77 -7.01
C LEU A 182 6.66 11.37 -7.38
N ASN A 183 6.82 10.61 -8.45
CA ASN A 183 8.11 10.24 -9.02
C ASN A 183 8.27 10.90 -10.39
N THR A 184 9.50 11.28 -10.69
CA THR A 184 9.88 11.90 -11.96
C THR A 184 11.13 11.23 -12.49
N LYS A 185 11.19 11.04 -13.81
CA LYS A 185 12.38 10.59 -14.51
C LYS A 185 12.47 11.32 -15.84
N VAL A 186 13.67 11.76 -16.20
CA VAL A 186 14.02 12.27 -17.52
C VAL A 186 15.17 11.45 -18.08
N ALA A 187 15.18 11.27 -19.39
CA ALA A 187 16.24 10.55 -20.08
C ALA A 187 16.49 11.16 -21.47
N TYR A 188 17.75 11.11 -21.90
CA TYR A 188 18.19 11.55 -23.20
C TYR A 188 19.08 10.49 -23.85
N ASP A 189 18.75 10.13 -25.09
CA ASP A 189 19.46 9.14 -25.90
C ASP A 189 20.49 9.83 -26.80
N ILE A 190 21.76 9.56 -26.56
CA ILE A 190 22.88 10.03 -27.38
C ILE A 190 23.19 8.93 -28.41
N PRO A 191 22.95 9.15 -29.72
CA PRO A 191 23.31 8.18 -30.74
C PRO A 191 24.84 8.16 -30.90
N ILE A 192 25.48 7.04 -30.58
CA ILE A 192 26.92 6.84 -30.78
C ILE A 192 27.19 6.27 -32.17
N SER A 193 26.34 5.34 -32.62
CA SER A 193 26.38 4.76 -33.97
C SER A 193 24.96 4.40 -34.43
N ASN A 194 24.83 3.79 -35.62
CA ASN A 194 23.53 3.32 -36.13
C ASN A 194 22.92 2.19 -35.29
N TYR A 195 23.73 1.48 -34.50
CA TYR A 195 23.31 0.33 -33.69
C TYR A 195 23.41 0.60 -32.19
N VAL A 196 24.21 1.58 -31.76
CA VAL A 196 24.49 1.84 -30.34
C VAL A 196 24.00 3.23 -29.92
N LYS A 197 23.20 3.26 -28.85
CA LYS A 197 22.76 4.48 -28.18
C LYS A 197 23.19 4.47 -26.71
N LEU A 198 23.63 5.62 -26.23
CA LEU A 198 23.92 5.86 -24.82
C LEU A 198 22.79 6.70 -24.23
N GLN A 199 22.03 6.13 -23.32
CA GLN A 199 20.99 6.85 -22.59
C GLN A 199 21.54 7.37 -21.26
N VAL A 200 21.49 8.68 -21.07
CA VAL A 200 21.69 9.31 -19.76
C VAL A 200 20.32 9.56 -19.15
N ASN A 201 20.11 9.18 -17.90
CA ASN A 201 18.84 9.40 -17.21
C ASN A 201 19.03 9.86 -15.77
N GLY A 202 18.03 10.53 -15.24
CA GLY A 202 18.00 10.94 -13.84
C GLY A 202 16.59 11.32 -13.42
N GLY A 203 16.40 11.49 -12.12
CA GLY A 203 15.07 11.77 -11.60
C GLY A 203 15.01 11.84 -10.09
N VAL A 204 13.78 12.00 -9.61
CA VAL A 204 13.46 12.08 -8.19
C VAL A 204 12.37 11.07 -7.88
N GLN A 205 12.65 10.17 -6.96
CA GLN A 205 11.64 9.34 -6.30
C GLN A 205 11.10 10.08 -5.09
N ASN A 206 9.79 10.00 -4.87
CA ASN A 206 9.11 10.69 -3.78
C ASN A 206 9.44 12.19 -3.71
N LEU A 207 9.25 12.90 -4.83
CA LEU A 207 9.47 14.34 -4.97
C LEU A 207 8.68 15.14 -3.91
N THR A 208 7.50 14.69 -3.53
CA THR A 208 6.66 15.28 -2.48
C THR A 208 7.22 15.08 -1.07
N ASN A 209 8.21 14.21 -0.89
CA ASN A 209 8.74 13.81 0.41
C ASN A 209 7.63 13.33 1.37
N ALA A 210 6.68 12.57 0.82
CA ALA A 210 5.61 11.95 1.58
C ALA A 210 6.22 10.81 2.41
N TYR A 211 6.44 11.07 3.70
CA TYR A 211 7.07 10.14 4.64
C TYR A 211 6.41 10.30 6.01
N GLN A 212 6.32 9.22 6.77
CA GLN A 212 5.81 9.27 8.15
C GLN A 212 6.69 10.19 9.01
N LYS A 213 6.10 10.88 9.98
CA LYS A 213 6.79 11.90 10.80
C LYS A 213 6.81 11.59 12.30
N ASP A 214 5.92 10.71 12.73
CA ASP A 214 5.64 10.29 14.10
C ASP A 214 6.19 8.88 14.37
N PHE A 215 7.41 8.60 13.91
CA PHE A 215 8.07 7.35 14.28
C PHE A 215 8.42 7.33 15.76
N ASP A 216 8.13 6.21 16.41
CA ASP A 216 8.64 5.94 17.74
C ASP A 216 10.16 5.82 17.74
N LYS A 217 10.78 6.43 18.74
CA LYS A 217 12.24 6.46 18.94
C LYS A 217 12.59 5.84 20.29
N GLY A 218 13.85 5.48 20.45
CA GLY A 218 14.37 4.89 21.68
C GLY A 218 14.12 3.38 21.79
N TRP A 219 14.36 2.87 23.00
CA TRP A 219 14.37 1.43 23.29
C TRP A 219 12.97 0.82 23.41
N GLY A 220 11.98 1.62 23.84
CA GLY A 220 10.60 1.20 24.06
C GLY A 220 9.67 1.36 22.86
N ARG A 221 10.21 1.63 21.67
CA ARG A 221 9.43 1.92 20.45
C ARG A 221 8.58 0.73 19.98
N ASP A 222 7.38 1.02 19.47
CA ASP A 222 6.68 0.04 18.64
C ASP A 222 7.37 -0.06 17.27
N SER A 223 8.12 -1.14 17.07
CA SER A 223 8.84 -1.37 15.82
C SER A 223 7.93 -1.70 14.63
N ALA A 224 6.68 -2.10 14.89
CA ALA A 224 5.68 -2.38 13.87
C ALA A 224 4.87 -1.13 13.49
N TYR A 225 4.97 -0.03 14.25
CA TYR A 225 4.31 1.25 13.98
C TYR A 225 4.97 2.04 12.84
N ILE A 226 4.95 1.44 11.64
CA ILE A 226 5.46 2.01 10.40
C ILE A 226 4.34 2.00 9.37
N TYR A 227 4.12 3.13 8.72
CA TYR A 227 3.11 3.30 7.68
C TYR A 227 3.53 4.34 6.62
N GLY A 228 2.83 4.35 5.48
CA GLY A 228 3.14 5.27 4.38
C GLY A 228 4.34 4.81 3.53
N PRO A 229 4.91 5.71 2.71
CA PRO A 229 5.97 5.38 1.76
C PRO A 229 7.28 4.97 2.47
N GLY A 230 7.88 3.87 2.03
CA GLY A 230 9.08 3.30 2.67
C GLY A 230 10.38 4.08 2.44
N LEU A 231 10.41 4.99 1.46
CA LEU A 231 11.59 5.80 1.14
C LEU A 231 11.26 7.30 1.24
N PRO A 232 12.15 8.12 1.82
CA PRO A 232 12.05 9.57 1.72
C PRO A 232 12.34 10.03 0.28
N ARG A 233 12.42 11.35 0.06
CA ARG A 233 12.85 11.90 -1.24
C ARG A 233 14.24 11.38 -1.62
N CYS A 234 14.35 10.72 -2.77
CA CYS A 234 15.60 10.16 -3.29
C CYS A 234 15.90 10.70 -4.69
N PHE A 235 17.12 11.17 -4.90
CA PHE A 235 17.63 11.57 -6.22
C PHE A 235 18.41 10.42 -6.82
N PHE A 236 18.27 10.22 -8.13
CA PHE A 236 19.05 9.21 -8.84
C PHE A 236 19.52 9.73 -10.20
N ALA A 237 20.62 9.16 -10.67
CA ALA A 237 21.14 9.32 -12.02
C ALA A 237 21.67 7.97 -12.50
N GLY A 238 21.64 7.74 -13.81
CA GLY A 238 22.07 6.48 -14.40
C GLY A 238 22.44 6.62 -15.87
N ILE A 239 23.24 5.68 -16.33
CA ILE A 239 23.65 5.56 -17.73
C ILE A 239 23.27 4.15 -18.19
N LYS A 240 22.67 4.04 -19.38
CA LYS A 240 22.30 2.77 -20.00
C LYS A 240 22.82 2.74 -21.43
N ILE A 241 23.49 1.64 -21.80
CA ILE A 241 23.86 1.38 -23.19
C ILE A 241 22.75 0.53 -23.82
N ILE A 242 22.31 0.92 -25.00
CA ILE A 242 21.28 0.24 -25.80
C ILE A 242 21.95 -0.15 -27.12
N TYR A 243 21.96 -1.45 -27.43
CA TYR A 243 22.55 -2.05 -28.63
C TYR A 243 21.52 -2.91 -29.36
#